data_AF-A0A7W5EKJ6-F1
#
_entry.id   AF-A0A7W5EKJ6-F1
#
_cell.length_a   1.000
_cell.length_b   1.000
_cell.length_c   1.000
_cell.angle_alpha   90.00
_cell.angle_beta   90.00
_cell.angle_gamma   90.00
#
_symmetry.space_group_name_H-M   'P 1'
#
loop_
_entity.id
_entity.type
_entity.pdbx_description
1 polymer ?
#
loop_
_entity_poly.entity_id
_entity_poly.type
_entity_poly.pdbx_seq_one_letter_code
_entity_poly.pdbx_strand_id
1 'polypeptide(L)'
;MVNLLAQELVGDKAELSQLLETDPVAYIQARARFDEKQGRLFEAFRAADEFQKSQVTAANQPPSPEFVAEKQEQLLNLIPEWRDHNKQAQEAAMVAGVLRGAGYQDDEINAVYDPRAIVVARKAALFDQLQQAKAKKTQAPVAPVKPVKATAQSGDAPTNQSAKQAFQKLKRTGSLEDALAALNARDRN
;
A
#
# COMPACT_ATOMS: atom_id res chain seq x y z
N MET A 1 24.31 -38.16 11.21
CA MET A 1 25.70 -38.69 11.23
C MET A 1 26.53 -38.06 12.35
N VAL A 2 26.58 -36.73 12.47
CA VAL A 2 27.34 -36.02 13.54
C VAL A 2 26.97 -36.46 14.96
N ASN A 3 25.68 -36.70 15.24
CA ASN A 3 25.21 -37.15 16.56
C ASN A 3 25.71 -38.56 16.96
N LEU A 4 25.92 -39.45 15.98
CA LEU A 4 26.41 -40.81 16.22
C LEU A 4 27.90 -40.79 16.61
N LEU A 5 28.70 -40.01 15.87
CA LEU A 5 30.13 -39.81 16.15
C LEU A 5 30.37 -39.16 17.52
N ALA A 6 29.50 -38.22 17.92
CA ALA A 6 29.58 -37.60 19.24
C ALA A 6 29.31 -38.61 20.36
N GLN A 7 28.37 -39.54 20.14
CA GLN A 7 28.03 -40.59 21.11
C GLN A 7 29.12 -41.66 21.21
N GLU A 8 29.78 -42.00 20.10
CA GLU A 8 30.95 -42.89 20.08
C GLU A 8 32.15 -42.29 20.83
N LEU A 9 32.39 -40.98 20.72
CA LEU A 9 33.47 -40.30 21.48
C LEU A 9 33.26 -40.36 22.99
N VAL A 10 32.01 -40.33 23.47
CA VAL A 10 31.70 -40.44 24.91
C VAL A 10 32.04 -41.83 25.43
N GLY A 11 31.77 -42.88 24.64
CA GLY A 11 32.14 -44.26 24.96
C GLY A 11 33.66 -44.47 24.99
N ASP A 12 34.37 -43.98 23.97
CA ASP A 12 35.83 -44.11 23.88
C ASP A 12 36.55 -43.37 25.02
N LYS A 13 36.03 -42.22 25.47
CA LYS A 13 36.60 -41.48 26.61
C LYS A 13 36.54 -42.28 27.90
N ALA A 14 35.49 -43.07 28.11
CA ALA A 14 35.37 -43.95 29.28
C ALA A 14 36.35 -45.13 29.19
N GLU A 15 36.56 -45.69 27.99
CA GLU A 15 37.53 -46.76 27.73
C GLU A 15 38.97 -46.28 27.96
N LEU A 16 39.32 -45.07 27.52
CA LEU A 16 40.64 -44.47 27.75
C LEU A 16 40.98 -44.32 29.23
N SER A 17 40.02 -43.94 30.07
CA SER A 17 40.22 -43.82 31.51
C SER A 17 40.50 -45.17 32.17
N GLN A 18 39.85 -46.25 31.70
CA GLN A 18 40.07 -47.60 32.21
C GLN A 18 41.43 -48.17 31.76
N LEU A 19 41.77 -48.02 30.48
CA LEU A 19 43.03 -48.52 29.92
C LEU A 19 44.27 -47.84 30.50
N LEU A 20 44.15 -46.57 30.90
CA LEU A 20 45.25 -45.84 31.56
C LEU A 20 45.67 -46.51 32.88
N GLU A 21 44.72 -47.14 33.59
CA GLU A 21 44.95 -47.80 34.87
C GLU A 21 45.36 -49.27 34.71
N THR A 22 44.87 -49.95 33.67
CA THR A 22 45.04 -51.41 33.51
C THR A 22 46.10 -51.84 32.49
N ASP A 23 46.27 -51.09 31.39
CA ASP A 23 47.22 -51.42 30.31
C ASP A 23 47.71 -50.17 29.55
N PRO A 24 48.90 -49.65 29.88
CA PRO A 24 49.44 -48.45 29.25
C PRO A 24 49.80 -48.63 27.77
N VAL A 25 50.00 -49.86 27.28
CA VAL A 25 50.30 -50.11 25.86
C VAL A 25 49.02 -50.07 25.04
N ALA A 26 47.93 -50.69 25.52
CA ALA A 26 46.62 -50.63 24.90
C ALA A 26 46.06 -49.19 24.88
N TYR A 27 46.36 -48.40 25.92
CA TYR A 27 46.00 -46.99 26.00
C TYR A 27 46.51 -46.16 24.80
N ILE A 28 47.76 -46.36 24.35
CA ILE A 28 48.32 -45.61 23.21
C ILE A 28 47.52 -45.84 21.92
N GLN A 29 47.11 -47.09 21.67
CA GLN A 29 46.31 -47.42 20.49
C GLN A 29 44.89 -46.86 20.58
N ALA A 30 44.25 -46.99 21.75
CA ALA A 30 42.93 -46.41 22.00
C ALA A 30 42.97 -44.88 21.86
N ARG A 31 44.04 -44.23 22.33
CA ARG A 31 44.20 -42.78 22.26
C ARG A 31 44.33 -42.29 20.82
N ALA A 32 45.11 -42.98 19.99
CA ALA A 32 45.23 -42.66 18.58
C ALA A 32 43.86 -42.76 17.84
N ARG A 33 43.05 -43.78 18.15
CA ARG A 33 41.70 -43.94 17.58
C ARG A 33 40.75 -42.83 18.04
N PHE A 34 40.82 -42.45 19.32
CA PHE A 34 40.02 -41.35 19.87
C PHE A 34 40.37 -40.03 19.20
N ASP A 35 41.67 -39.71 19.08
CA ASP A 35 42.14 -38.47 18.45
C ASP A 35 41.70 -38.41 16.96
N GLU A 36 41.74 -39.54 16.23
CA GLU A 36 41.23 -39.63 14.86
C GLU A 36 39.73 -39.38 14.77
N LYS A 37 38.93 -40.03 15.62
CA LYS A 37 37.46 -39.84 15.65
C LYS A 37 37.11 -38.40 16.03
N GLN A 38 37.85 -37.79 16.97
CA GLN A 38 37.68 -36.40 17.36
C GLN A 38 37.96 -35.47 16.18
N GLY A 39 39.02 -35.73 15.41
CA GLY A 39 39.34 -35.00 14.18
C GLY A 39 38.20 -35.09 13.15
N ARG A 40 37.72 -36.31 12.87
CA ARG A 40 36.59 -36.53 11.93
C ARG A 40 35.31 -35.83 12.37
N LEU A 41 35.00 -35.85 13.67
CA LEU A 41 33.85 -35.14 14.23
C LEU A 41 33.98 -33.63 14.03
N PHE A 42 35.16 -33.07 14.30
CA PHE A 42 35.41 -31.65 14.13
C PHE A 42 35.29 -31.20 12.65
N GLU A 43 35.83 -32.00 11.72
CA GLU A 43 35.66 -31.79 10.28
C GLU A 43 34.19 -31.84 9.86
N ALA A 44 33.43 -32.83 10.36
CA ALA A 44 32.01 -32.95 10.08
C ALA A 44 31.19 -31.77 10.61
N PHE A 45 31.53 -31.24 11.79
CA PHE A 45 30.92 -30.02 12.33
C PHE A 45 31.24 -28.79 11.49
N ARG A 46 32.50 -28.62 11.06
CA ARG A 46 32.88 -27.51 10.18
C ARG A 46 32.15 -27.56 8.85
N ALA A 47 32.06 -28.73 8.22
CA ALA A 47 31.35 -28.90 6.95
C ALA A 47 29.84 -28.60 7.10
N ALA A 48 29.23 -29.01 8.21
CA ALA A 48 27.83 -28.71 8.49
C ALA A 48 27.58 -27.20 8.71
N ASP A 49 28.46 -26.54 9.48
CA ASP A 49 28.39 -25.09 9.70
C ASP A 49 28.61 -24.30 8.41
N GLU A 50 29.57 -24.71 7.58
CA GLU A 50 29.84 -24.10 6.28
C GLU A 50 28.67 -24.28 5.30
N PHE A 51 28.05 -25.46 5.29
CA PHE A 51 26.84 -25.71 4.51
C PHE A 51 25.65 -24.87 4.99
N GLN A 52 25.48 -24.72 6.30
CA GLN A 52 24.43 -23.87 6.85
C GLN A 52 24.68 -22.40 6.50
N LYS A 53 25.91 -21.92 6.65
CA LYS A 53 26.31 -20.56 6.27
C LYS A 53 26.09 -20.30 4.79
N SER A 54 26.50 -21.22 3.91
CA SER A 54 26.34 -21.05 2.46
C SER A 54 24.86 -20.96 2.06
N GLN A 55 23.97 -21.73 2.69
CA GLN A 55 22.53 -21.61 2.46
C GLN A 55 21.96 -20.27 2.91
N VAL A 56 22.34 -19.78 4.10
CA VAL A 56 21.90 -18.47 4.60
C VAL A 56 22.44 -17.34 3.72
N THR A 57 23.71 -17.42 3.30
CA THR A 57 24.30 -16.45 2.39
C THR A 57 23.60 -16.46 1.03
N ALA A 58 23.32 -17.63 0.45
CA ALA A 58 22.61 -17.73 -0.83
C ALA A 58 21.17 -17.16 -0.74
N ALA A 59 20.47 -17.38 0.38
CA ALA A 59 19.13 -16.83 0.60
C ALA A 59 19.14 -15.30 0.78
N ASN A 60 20.20 -14.75 1.36
CA ASN A 60 20.34 -13.32 1.62
C ASN A 60 21.15 -12.57 0.55
N GLN A 61 21.51 -13.23 -0.56
CA GLN A 61 22.20 -12.55 -1.64
C GLN A 61 21.27 -11.52 -2.29
N PRO A 62 21.75 -10.28 -2.49
CA PRO A 62 20.97 -9.30 -3.23
C PRO A 62 20.70 -9.84 -4.64
N PRO A 63 19.53 -9.52 -5.22
CA PRO A 63 19.21 -9.95 -6.57
C PRO A 63 20.28 -9.49 -7.55
N SER A 64 20.60 -10.32 -8.55
CA SER A 64 21.58 -9.95 -9.57
C SER A 64 21.12 -8.69 -10.31
N PRO A 65 22.03 -7.81 -10.76
CA PRO A 65 21.67 -6.59 -11.48
C PRO A 65 20.88 -6.90 -12.76
N GLU A 66 21.16 -8.03 -13.42
CA GLU A 66 20.42 -8.53 -14.58
C GLU A 66 18.96 -8.87 -14.22
N PHE A 67 18.75 -9.55 -13.09
CA PHE A 67 17.40 -9.86 -12.61
C PHE A 67 16.62 -8.59 -12.27
N VAL A 68 17.26 -7.62 -11.61
CA VAL A 68 16.62 -6.34 -11.29
C VAL A 68 16.23 -5.59 -12.57
N ALA A 69 17.12 -5.53 -13.56
CA ALA A 69 16.84 -4.91 -14.85
C ALA A 69 15.65 -5.60 -15.57
N GLU A 70 15.63 -6.93 -15.61
CA GLU A 70 14.52 -7.70 -16.20
C GLU A 70 13.18 -7.38 -15.52
N LYS A 71 13.17 -7.29 -14.18
CA LYS A 71 11.96 -6.91 -13.42
C LYS A 71 11.55 -5.48 -13.72
N GLN A 72 12.50 -4.56 -13.83
CA GLN A 72 12.21 -3.18 -14.19
C GLN A 72 11.60 -3.06 -15.59
N GLU A 73 12.09 -3.82 -16.57
CA GLU A 73 11.49 -3.88 -17.90
C GLU A 73 10.07 -4.48 -17.86
N GLN A 74 9.86 -5.57 -17.12
CA GLN A 74 8.53 -6.14 -16.90
C GLN A 74 7.56 -5.13 -16.27
N LEU A 75 8.04 -4.33 -15.31
CA LEU A 75 7.27 -3.26 -14.69
C LEU A 75 6.86 -2.19 -15.70
N LEU A 76 7.77 -1.73 -16.55
CA LEU A 76 7.47 -0.74 -17.60
C LEU A 76 6.55 -1.30 -18.70
N ASN A 77 6.52 -2.61 -18.90
CA ASN A 77 5.56 -3.27 -19.79
C ASN A 77 4.17 -3.36 -19.16
N LEU A 78 4.08 -3.62 -17.86
CA LEU A 78 2.82 -3.65 -17.12
C LEU A 78 2.23 -2.25 -16.87
N ILE A 79 3.09 -1.24 -16.68
CA ILE A 79 2.71 0.15 -16.46
C ILE A 79 3.47 1.04 -17.45
N PRO A 80 2.99 1.16 -18.70
CA PRO A 80 3.65 1.97 -19.72
C PRO A 80 3.78 3.45 -19.36
N GLU A 81 2.88 3.97 -18.52
CA GLU A 81 2.89 5.36 -18.06
C GLU A 81 4.11 5.71 -17.21
N TRP A 82 4.79 4.72 -16.62
CA TRP A 82 6.01 4.92 -15.84
C TRP A 82 7.25 5.14 -16.71
N ARG A 83 7.12 5.11 -18.05
CA ARG A 83 8.16 5.63 -18.95
C ARG A 83 8.35 7.15 -18.78
N ASP A 84 7.34 7.86 -18.30
CA ASP A 84 7.48 9.24 -17.87
C ASP A 84 7.97 9.28 -16.41
N HIS A 85 9.19 9.78 -16.22
CA HIS A 85 9.82 9.89 -14.91
C HIS A 85 9.02 10.73 -13.90
N ASN A 86 8.30 11.76 -14.36
CA ASN A 86 7.50 12.59 -13.46
C ASN A 86 6.29 11.80 -12.93
N LYS A 87 5.60 11.07 -13.82
CA LYS A 87 4.48 10.20 -13.42
C LYS A 87 4.95 9.06 -12.53
N GLN A 88 6.07 8.44 -12.88
CA GLN A 88 6.67 7.37 -12.08
C GLN A 88 6.99 7.88 -10.67
N ALA A 89 7.68 9.00 -10.53
CA ALA A 89 8.05 9.56 -9.23
C ALA A 89 6.82 9.92 -8.39
N GLN A 90 5.80 10.52 -9.03
CA GLN A 90 4.56 10.89 -8.35
C GLN A 90 3.82 9.64 -7.83
N GLU A 91 3.63 8.63 -8.68
CA GLU A 91 2.89 7.43 -8.31
C GLU A 91 3.70 6.53 -7.36
N ALA A 92 5.02 6.47 -7.48
CA ALA A 92 5.89 5.77 -6.53
C ALA A 92 5.76 6.36 -5.12
N ALA A 93 5.69 7.68 -4.99
CA ALA A 93 5.45 8.33 -3.71
C ALA A 93 4.06 7.99 -3.13
N MET A 94 3.03 7.90 -3.97
CA MET A 94 1.69 7.45 -3.53
C MET A 94 1.71 6.01 -3.04
N VAL A 95 2.36 5.11 -3.79
CA VAL A 95 2.52 3.69 -3.45
C VAL A 95 3.25 3.53 -2.12
N ALA A 96 4.36 4.23 -1.93
CA ALA A 96 5.10 4.22 -0.67
C ALA A 96 4.23 4.70 0.51
N GLY A 97 3.40 5.73 0.29
CA GLY A 97 2.45 6.21 1.29
C GLY A 97 1.43 5.15 1.73
N VAL A 98 0.86 4.40 0.77
CA VAL A 98 -0.09 3.32 1.08
C VAL A 98 0.59 2.16 1.78
N LEU A 99 1.77 1.74 1.33
CA LEU A 99 2.53 0.67 1.98
C LEU A 99 2.91 1.04 3.43
N ARG A 100 3.33 2.29 3.66
CA ARG A 100 3.58 2.78 5.03
C ARG A 100 2.31 2.78 5.88
N GLY A 101 1.17 3.16 5.30
CA GLY A 101 -0.14 3.05 5.96
C GLY A 101 -0.55 1.61 6.29
N ALA A 102 -0.10 0.64 5.50
CA ALA A 102 -0.29 -0.79 5.76
C ALA A 102 0.71 -1.38 6.77
N GLY A 103 1.69 -0.61 7.25
CA GLY A 103 2.65 -1.02 8.28
C GLY A 103 4.02 -1.45 7.77
N TYR A 104 4.30 -1.30 6.48
CA TYR A 104 5.63 -1.59 5.91
C TYR A 104 6.65 -0.52 6.34
N GLN A 105 7.88 -0.94 6.61
CA GLN A 105 9.01 -0.05 6.87
C GLN A 105 9.62 0.48 5.56
N ASP A 106 10.31 1.62 5.64
CA ASP A 106 10.90 2.25 4.43
C ASP A 106 11.95 1.34 3.76
N ASP A 107 12.71 0.56 4.52
CA ASP A 107 13.67 -0.43 3.99
C ASP A 107 12.97 -1.54 3.19
N GLU A 108 11.81 -2.01 3.66
CA GLU A 108 11.03 -3.03 2.98
C GLU A 108 10.44 -2.49 1.69
N ILE A 109 9.96 -1.24 1.70
CA ILE A 109 9.41 -0.55 0.52
C ILE A 109 10.49 -0.40 -0.55
N ASN A 110 11.71 -0.01 -0.17
CA ASN A 110 12.83 0.14 -1.10
C ASN A 110 13.35 -1.20 -1.66
N ALA A 111 13.13 -2.29 -0.93
CA ALA A 111 13.49 -3.64 -1.34
C ALA A 111 12.43 -4.33 -2.23
N VAL A 112 11.30 -3.67 -2.52
CA VAL A 112 10.27 -4.24 -3.41
C VAL A 112 10.67 -4.10 -4.87
N TYR A 113 11.16 -5.19 -5.46
CA TYR A 113 11.48 -5.27 -6.89
C TYR A 113 10.44 -6.05 -7.71
N ASP A 114 9.48 -6.73 -7.07
CA ASP A 114 8.47 -7.51 -7.78
C ASP A 114 7.48 -6.58 -8.51
N PRO A 115 7.41 -6.61 -9.85
CA PRO A 115 6.50 -5.78 -10.62
C PRO A 115 5.03 -6.02 -10.25
N ARG A 116 4.68 -7.24 -9.85
CA ARG A 116 3.30 -7.62 -9.49
C ARG A 116 2.87 -6.93 -8.21
N ALA A 117 3.76 -6.91 -7.21
CA ALA A 117 3.51 -6.25 -5.93
C ALA A 117 3.32 -4.74 -6.14
N ILE A 118 4.20 -4.12 -6.95
CA ILE A 118 4.11 -2.70 -7.29
C ILE A 118 2.78 -2.38 -8.00
N VAL A 119 2.37 -3.21 -8.97
CA VAL A 119 1.09 -3.04 -9.68
C VAL A 119 -0.11 -3.12 -8.72
N VAL A 120 -0.11 -4.06 -7.78
CA VAL A 120 -1.18 -4.20 -6.78
C VAL A 120 -1.20 -2.99 -5.83
N ALA A 121 -0.03 -2.58 -5.34
CA ALA A 121 0.08 -1.43 -4.44
C ALA A 121 -0.33 -0.12 -5.14
N ARG A 122 0.00 0.05 -6.42
CA ARG A 122 -0.47 1.16 -7.25
C ARG A 122 -1.99 1.17 -7.35
N LYS A 123 -2.62 0.02 -7.61
CA LYS A 123 -4.09 -0.09 -7.68
C LYS A 123 -4.73 0.29 -6.34
N ALA A 124 -4.15 -0.16 -5.23
CA ALA A 124 -4.61 0.23 -3.89
C ALA A 124 -4.50 1.75 -3.69
N ALA A 125 -3.37 2.36 -4.04
CA ALA A 125 -3.18 3.81 -3.95
C ALA A 125 -4.19 4.60 -4.79
N LEU A 126 -4.43 4.20 -6.03
CA LEU A 126 -5.44 4.84 -6.88
C LEU A 126 -6.86 4.64 -6.32
N PHE A 127 -7.16 3.47 -5.76
CA PHE A 127 -8.43 3.22 -5.10
C PHE A 127 -8.65 4.13 -3.90
N ASP A 128 -7.65 4.25 -3.02
CA ASP A 128 -7.72 5.11 -1.84
C ASP A 128 -7.92 6.57 -2.23
N GLN A 129 -7.23 7.05 -3.28
CA GLN A 129 -7.43 8.39 -3.82
C GLN A 129 -8.86 8.60 -4.33
N LEU A 130 -9.42 7.62 -5.05
CA LEU A 130 -10.79 7.70 -5.54
C LEU A 130 -11.79 7.73 -4.38
N GLN A 131 -11.56 6.94 -3.33
CA GLN A 131 -12.43 6.92 -2.14
C GLN A 131 -12.34 8.24 -1.35
N GLN A 132 -11.15 8.79 -1.17
CA GLN A 132 -10.96 10.09 -0.56
C GLN A 132 -11.61 11.21 -1.39
N ALA A 133 -11.49 11.16 -2.72
CA ALA A 133 -12.12 12.12 -3.61
C ALA A 133 -13.66 12.03 -3.54
N LYS A 134 -14.23 10.83 -3.43
CA LYS A 134 -15.67 10.63 -3.21
C LYS A 134 -16.11 11.20 -1.86
N ALA A 135 -15.38 10.91 -0.78
CA ALA A 135 -15.68 11.44 0.54
C ALA A 135 -15.64 12.99 0.57
N LYS A 136 -14.64 13.61 -0.08
CA LYS A 136 -14.56 15.07 -0.22
C LYS A 136 -15.73 15.65 -1.02
N LYS A 137 -16.19 14.97 -2.08
CA LYS A 137 -17.37 15.41 -2.84
C LYS A 137 -18.67 15.34 -2.02
N THR A 138 -18.80 14.36 -1.12
CA THR A 138 -19.97 14.26 -0.22
C THR A 138 -19.92 15.24 0.95
N GLN A 139 -18.73 15.70 1.33
CA GLN A 139 -18.52 16.69 2.42
C GLN A 139 -18.43 18.13 1.92
N ALA A 140 -18.33 18.35 0.60
CA ALA A 140 -18.44 19.69 0.05
C ALA A 140 -19.82 20.24 0.40
N PRO A 141 -19.91 21.42 1.07
CA PRO A 141 -21.18 22.06 1.28
C PRO A 141 -21.83 22.20 -0.09
N VAL A 142 -23.07 21.72 -0.24
CA VAL A 142 -23.88 22.06 -1.41
C VAL A 142 -23.92 23.57 -1.42
N ALA A 143 -23.13 24.20 -2.30
CA ALA A 143 -23.19 25.63 -2.49
C ALA A 143 -24.67 25.91 -2.75
N PRO A 144 -25.32 26.82 -2.00
CA PRO A 144 -26.71 27.13 -2.25
C PRO A 144 -26.79 27.50 -3.72
N VAL A 145 -27.49 26.68 -4.50
CA VAL A 145 -27.72 26.93 -5.91
C VAL A 145 -28.43 28.27 -5.90
N LYS A 146 -27.70 29.35 -6.23
CA LYS A 146 -28.35 30.64 -6.46
C LYS A 146 -29.41 30.31 -7.50
N PRO A 147 -30.71 30.52 -7.20
CA PRO A 147 -31.73 30.23 -8.19
C PRO A 147 -31.32 30.99 -9.44
N VAL A 148 -30.99 30.23 -10.50
CA VAL A 148 -30.79 30.83 -11.81
C VAL A 148 -32.13 31.48 -12.08
N LYS A 149 -32.14 32.81 -12.07
CA LYS A 149 -33.31 33.58 -12.45
C LYS A 149 -33.65 33.08 -13.83
N ALA A 150 -34.69 32.25 -13.93
CA ALA A 150 -35.16 31.77 -15.20
C ALA A 150 -35.41 33.01 -16.04
N THR A 151 -34.58 33.23 -17.05
CA THR A 151 -34.99 34.03 -18.20
C THR A 151 -36.01 33.16 -18.93
N ALA A 152 -37.18 33.03 -18.33
CA ALA A 152 -38.36 32.61 -19.02
C ALA A 152 -38.56 33.67 -20.10
N GLN A 153 -38.36 33.25 -21.34
CA GLN A 153 -38.88 33.94 -22.50
C GLN A 153 -40.31 34.36 -22.18
N SER A 154 -40.58 35.64 -22.45
CA SER A 154 -41.88 36.29 -22.37
C SER A 154 -43.00 35.35 -22.84
N GLY A 155 -43.70 34.78 -21.87
CA GLY A 155 -44.98 34.11 -22.05
C GLY A 155 -45.92 34.73 -21.03
N ASP A 156 -46.94 35.41 -21.53
CA ASP A 156 -47.97 36.14 -20.80
C ASP A 156 -48.27 35.66 -19.38
N ALA A 157 -47.99 36.53 -18.40
CA ALA A 157 -48.79 36.62 -17.18
C ALA A 157 -48.86 38.08 -16.70
N PRO A 158 -49.58 38.99 -17.40
CA PRO A 158 -49.68 40.40 -17.02
C PRO A 158 -50.72 40.67 -15.92
N THR A 159 -51.43 39.66 -15.42
CA THR A 159 -52.67 39.85 -14.67
C THR A 159 -52.46 40.30 -13.22
N ASN A 160 -51.45 39.76 -12.52
CA ASN A 160 -51.27 40.07 -11.09
C ASN A 160 -50.53 41.39 -10.81
N GLN A 161 -49.66 41.83 -11.72
CA GLN A 161 -48.90 43.07 -11.54
C GLN A 161 -49.72 44.31 -11.90
N SER A 162 -50.57 44.22 -12.93
CA SER A 162 -51.47 45.30 -13.34
C SER A 162 -52.56 45.56 -12.28
N ALA A 163 -53.17 44.51 -11.72
CA ALA A 163 -54.13 44.64 -10.63
C ALA A 163 -53.52 45.30 -9.39
N LYS A 164 -52.30 44.91 -8.99
CA LYS A 164 -51.59 45.53 -7.87
C LYS A 164 -51.30 47.02 -8.09
N GLN A 165 -50.92 47.40 -9.31
CA GLN A 165 -50.65 48.81 -9.64
C GLN A 165 -51.94 49.65 -9.64
N ALA A 166 -53.04 49.12 -10.16
CA ALA A 166 -54.33 49.80 -10.13
C ALA A 166 -54.83 50.02 -8.69
N PHE A 167 -54.69 49.01 -7.81
CA PHE A 167 -54.99 49.14 -6.38
C PHE A 167 -54.09 50.16 -5.65
N GLN A 168 -52.81 50.23 -5.99
CA GLN A 168 -51.90 51.22 -5.39
C GLN A 168 -52.24 52.64 -5.82
N LYS A 169 -52.64 52.84 -7.08
CA LYS A 169 -53.10 54.15 -7.57
C LYS A 169 -54.36 54.59 -6.85
N LEU A 170 -55.37 53.72 -6.77
CA LEU A 170 -56.59 53.97 -5.99
C LEU A 170 -56.29 54.37 -4.55
N LYS A 171 -55.39 53.65 -3.86
CA LYS A 171 -55.00 53.99 -2.48
C LYS A 171 -54.35 55.37 -2.36
N ARG A 172 -53.70 55.86 -3.42
CA ARG A 172 -52.98 57.14 -3.42
C ARG A 172 -53.87 58.31 -3.83
N THR A 173 -54.78 58.10 -4.79
CA THR A 173 -55.59 59.17 -5.39
C THR A 173 -57.01 59.22 -4.84
N GLY A 174 -57.55 58.08 -4.37
CA GLY A 174 -58.93 57.96 -3.90
C GLY A 174 -60.00 58.29 -4.95
N SER A 175 -59.64 58.32 -6.24
CA SER A 175 -60.54 58.72 -7.31
C SER A 175 -61.51 57.60 -7.72
N LEU A 176 -62.68 57.98 -8.24
CA LEU A 176 -63.69 57.04 -8.72
C LEU A 176 -63.19 56.28 -9.97
N GLU A 177 -62.50 56.96 -10.87
CA GLU A 177 -61.91 56.39 -12.08
C GLU A 177 -60.85 55.32 -11.76
N ASP A 178 -59.98 55.56 -10.76
CA ASP A 178 -58.98 54.58 -10.35
C ASP A 178 -59.63 53.37 -9.65
N ALA A 179 -60.79 53.55 -9.00
CA ALA A 179 -61.54 52.46 -8.39
C ALA A 179 -62.12 51.52 -9.46
N LEU A 180 -62.69 52.09 -10.53
CA LEU A 180 -63.18 51.32 -11.67
C LEU A 180 -62.04 50.60 -12.39
N ALA A 181 -60.88 51.25 -12.55
CA ALA A 181 -59.70 50.62 -13.13
C ALA A 181 -59.21 49.43 -12.28
N ALA A 182 -59.21 49.55 -10.95
CA ALA A 182 -58.81 48.48 -10.04
C ALA A 182 -59.79 47.30 -10.06
N LEU A 183 -61.10 47.55 -10.13
CA LEU A 183 -62.13 46.51 -10.25
C LEU A 183 -62.01 45.77 -11.59
N ASN A 184 -61.92 46.50 -12.70
CA ASN A 184 -61.76 45.91 -14.03
C ASN A 184 -60.46 45.08 -14.17
N ALA A 185 -59.38 45.49 -13.48
CA ALA A 185 -58.14 44.73 -13.45
C ALA A 185 -58.24 43.45 -12.58
N ARG A 186 -59.16 43.42 -11.59
CA ARG A 186 -59.42 42.25 -10.77
C ARG A 186 -60.24 41.19 -11.49
N ASP A 187 -61.26 41.61 -12.24
CA ASP A 187 -62.22 40.70 -12.88
C ASP A 187 -61.67 40.00 -14.15
N ARG A 188 -60.50 40.44 -14.64
CA ARG A 188 -59.80 39.82 -15.79
C ARG A 188 -58.83 38.69 -15.40
N ASN A 189 -58.83 38.24 -14.14
CA ASN A 189 -57.98 37.18 -13.62
C ASN A 189 -58.81 36.01 -13.10
#